data_AF-A0A396MCA8-F1
#
_entry.id   AF-A0A396MCA8-F1
#
_cell.length_a   1.000
_cell.length_b   1.000
_cell.length_c   1.000
_cell.angle_alpha   90.00
_cell.angle_beta   90.00
_cell.angle_gamma   90.00
#
_symmetry.space_group_name_H-M   'P 1'
#
loop_
_entity.id
_entity.type
_entity.pdbx_description
1 polymer ?
#
loop_
_entity_poly.entity_id
_entity_poly.type
_entity_poly.pdbx_seq_one_letter_code
_entity_poly.pdbx_strand_id
1 'polypeptide(L)'
;MNKRYRRPVWAAVLCSLFAVSCDSGDIFEKDKTADGGVAVRGTFELLNPEVFPQQYDLIFGVFAADGTSALSSVNVLKPADGEKVQLSIDNVPDEARSVRFSLINSGRQVVHTFFEYDLDDDRTSDVDLPAVQIDLLEYDRIQRMVFQQYNCISCHQGTSGAGGLLLTEGDSYRSLVGVPATHSDKPRVEPSDPDGSFLLDVLTAEGAVAYPHTGLVTRSEDINLLRVWIEKGCPQN
;
A
#
# COMPACT_ATOMS: atom_id res chain seq x y z
N MET A 1 -33.15 -84.91 44.85
CA MET A 1 -32.42 -84.04 45.80
C MET A 1 -32.92 -82.61 45.67
N ASN A 2 -33.54 -82.15 46.75
CA ASN A 2 -34.06 -80.83 47.12
C ASN A 2 -34.10 -79.68 46.09
N LYS A 3 -35.31 -79.38 45.62
CA LYS A 3 -35.79 -78.01 45.41
C LYS A 3 -35.88 -77.30 46.77
N ARG A 4 -35.31 -76.10 46.90
CA ARG A 4 -35.63 -75.18 48.01
C ARG A 4 -36.29 -73.91 47.46
N TYR A 5 -37.53 -73.76 47.90
CA TYR A 5 -38.41 -72.61 47.81
C TYR A 5 -37.78 -71.34 48.39
N ARG A 6 -38.01 -70.18 47.75
CA ARG A 6 -38.45 -68.94 48.41
C ARG A 6 -39.37 -68.14 47.47
N ARG A 7 -40.63 -67.96 47.87
CA ARG A 7 -41.57 -66.92 47.42
C ARG A 7 -41.63 -65.84 48.55
N PRO A 8 -42.55 -64.87 48.52
CA PRO A 8 -42.59 -63.65 47.71
C PRO A 8 -42.76 -62.40 48.61
N VAL A 9 -42.54 -61.17 48.15
CA VAL A 9 -43.28 -60.00 48.69
C VAL A 9 -43.54 -59.01 47.56
N TRP A 10 -44.80 -58.63 47.49
CA TRP A 10 -45.41 -57.66 46.58
C TRP A 10 -45.07 -56.22 46.97
N ALA A 11 -44.89 -55.34 45.98
CA ALA A 11 -45.39 -53.98 46.06
C ALA A 11 -45.49 -53.38 44.65
N ALA A 12 -46.72 -53.03 44.26
CA ALA A 12 -47.07 -52.30 43.06
C ALA A 12 -46.96 -50.79 43.32
N VAL A 13 -46.39 -50.02 42.39
CA VAL A 13 -46.67 -48.58 42.15
C VAL A 13 -46.28 -48.33 40.67
N LEU A 14 -47.23 -48.34 39.73
CA LEU A 14 -47.93 -47.18 39.13
C LEU A 14 -47.05 -46.02 38.64
N CYS A 15 -47.07 -45.84 37.31
CA CYS A 15 -47.10 -44.60 36.53
C CYS A 15 -46.56 -43.31 37.17
N SER A 16 -45.58 -42.68 36.52
CA SER A 16 -45.84 -41.62 35.52
C SER A 16 -44.54 -40.93 35.13
N LEU A 17 -44.37 -40.78 33.82
CA LEU A 17 -43.36 -39.96 33.17
C LEU A 17 -43.52 -38.50 33.61
N PHE A 18 -42.47 -37.93 34.21
CA PHE A 18 -42.22 -36.49 34.15
C PHE A 18 -40.84 -36.30 33.54
N ALA A 19 -40.84 -35.79 32.31
CA ALA A 19 -39.66 -35.23 31.68
C ALA A 19 -39.18 -34.08 32.57
N VAL A 20 -37.95 -34.18 33.06
CA VAL A 20 -37.24 -33.03 33.63
C VAL A 20 -36.97 -32.09 32.47
N SER A 21 -37.75 -31.00 32.43
CA SER A 21 -37.39 -29.78 31.71
C SER A 21 -36.12 -29.24 32.38
N CYS A 22 -34.99 -29.35 31.70
CA CYS A 22 -33.84 -28.53 32.04
C CYS A 22 -34.22 -27.07 31.77
N ASP A 23 -34.39 -26.31 32.85
CA ASP A 23 -34.42 -24.85 32.83
C ASP A 23 -33.07 -24.38 32.26
N SER A 24 -33.02 -24.10 30.95
CA SER A 24 -31.85 -23.53 30.28
C SER A 24 -31.80 -22.07 30.70
N GLY A 25 -31.17 -21.82 31.85
CA GLY A 25 -30.79 -20.48 32.26
C GLY A 25 -29.82 -19.92 31.24
N ASP A 26 -30.32 -19.13 30.30
CA ASP A 26 -29.51 -18.32 29.40
C ASP A 26 -28.83 -17.23 30.25
N ILE A 27 -27.68 -17.59 30.81
CA ILE A 27 -26.67 -16.61 31.21
C ILE A 27 -26.12 -16.02 29.92
N PHE A 28 -26.57 -14.82 29.58
CA PHE A 28 -25.85 -13.98 28.62
C PHE A 28 -24.48 -13.69 29.22
N GLU A 29 -23.50 -14.49 28.81
CA GLU A 29 -22.10 -14.15 28.95
C GLU A 29 -21.92 -12.83 28.19
N LYS A 30 -21.77 -11.74 28.94
CA LYS A 30 -21.13 -10.54 28.39
C LYS A 30 -19.72 -11.00 28.03
N ASP A 31 -19.50 -11.33 26.77
CA ASP A 31 -18.16 -11.43 26.20
C ASP A 31 -17.46 -10.09 26.38
N LYS A 32 -16.82 -9.95 27.54
CA LYS A 32 -15.69 -9.06 27.76
C LYS A 32 -14.45 -9.92 27.75
N THR A 33 -14.01 -10.26 26.55
CA THR A 33 -12.66 -10.76 26.26
C THR A 33 -12.26 -10.28 24.87
N ALA A 34 -12.06 -8.97 24.72
CA ALA A 34 -11.08 -8.52 23.72
C ALA A 34 -9.68 -8.74 24.34
N ASP A 35 -9.25 -10.00 24.37
CA ASP A 35 -7.88 -10.40 24.74
C ASP A 35 -6.94 -10.32 23.53
N GLY A 36 -7.19 -9.32 22.67
CA GLY A 36 -6.39 -9.00 21.49
C GLY A 36 -6.14 -7.51 21.49
N GLY A 37 -4.90 -7.10 21.19
CA GLY A 37 -4.55 -5.68 21.10
C GLY A 37 -5.36 -4.97 20.00
N VAL A 38 -5.31 -3.64 19.99
CA VAL A 38 -6.01 -2.81 18.98
C VAL A 38 -5.60 -3.22 17.57
N ALA A 39 -6.57 -3.44 16.69
CA ALA A 39 -6.32 -3.65 15.26
C ALA A 39 -6.58 -2.38 14.44
N VAL A 40 -5.90 -2.24 13.30
CA VAL A 40 -6.21 -1.25 12.26
C VAL A 40 -6.62 -2.00 11.01
N ARG A 41 -7.72 -1.59 10.37
CA ARG A 41 -8.27 -2.20 9.14
C ARG A 41 -8.53 -1.14 8.08
N GLY A 42 -8.34 -1.49 6.82
CA GLY A 42 -8.61 -0.59 5.69
C GLY A 42 -9.02 -1.33 4.43
N THR A 43 -9.81 -0.64 3.60
CA THR A 43 -10.19 -1.10 2.26
C THR A 43 -9.72 -0.09 1.22
N PHE A 44 -8.92 -0.56 0.27
CA PHE A 44 -8.24 0.27 -0.72
C PHE A 44 -8.62 -0.15 -2.14
N GLU A 45 -8.83 0.83 -3.02
CA GLU A 45 -8.94 0.61 -4.46
C GLU A 45 -7.68 1.18 -5.13
N LEU A 46 -6.96 0.34 -5.90
CA LEU A 46 -5.72 0.77 -6.56
C LEU A 46 -6.01 1.28 -7.97
N LEU A 47 -5.72 2.55 -8.21
CA LEU A 47 -5.74 3.13 -9.55
C LEU A 47 -4.38 2.92 -10.23
N ASN A 48 -4.40 2.78 -11.55
CA ASN A 48 -3.22 2.51 -12.38
C ASN A 48 -2.40 1.28 -11.92
N PRO A 49 -3.01 0.10 -11.72
CA PRO A 49 -2.34 -1.12 -11.26
C PRO A 49 -1.27 -1.67 -12.23
N GLU A 50 -1.19 -1.17 -13.46
CA GLU A 50 -0.12 -1.43 -14.42
C GLU A 50 1.27 -0.94 -13.95
N VAL A 51 1.33 0.08 -13.08
CA VAL A 51 2.59 0.55 -12.46
C VAL A 51 2.80 0.03 -11.04
N PHE A 52 2.12 -1.08 -10.69
CA PHE A 52 2.33 -1.78 -9.43
C PHE A 52 3.80 -2.23 -9.32
N PRO A 53 4.49 -1.92 -8.20
CA PRO A 53 5.93 -2.12 -8.08
C PRO A 53 6.32 -3.60 -8.17
N GLN A 54 7.47 -3.86 -8.76
CA GLN A 54 8.08 -5.18 -8.92
C GLN A 54 9.45 -5.27 -8.23
N GLN A 55 10.14 -4.14 -8.01
CA GLN A 55 11.45 -4.10 -7.34
C GLN A 55 11.44 -3.25 -6.06
N TYR A 56 10.30 -2.61 -5.74
CA TYR A 56 9.95 -2.12 -4.41
C TYR A 56 8.82 -2.98 -3.81
N ASP A 57 8.71 -3.01 -2.49
CA ASP A 57 7.53 -3.59 -1.84
C ASP A 57 6.52 -2.48 -1.56
N LEU A 58 5.25 -2.76 -1.83
CA LEU A 58 4.14 -1.93 -1.41
C LEU A 58 3.59 -2.48 -0.09
N ILE A 59 3.51 -1.64 0.94
CA ILE A 59 3.08 -2.07 2.27
C ILE A 59 1.94 -1.20 2.81
N PHE A 60 1.13 -1.83 3.64
CA PHE A 60 0.28 -1.15 4.61
C PHE A 60 0.93 -1.36 5.98
N GLY A 61 1.29 -0.28 6.66
CA GLY A 61 2.10 -0.33 7.87
C GLY A 61 1.71 0.70 8.91
N VAL A 62 2.04 0.41 10.16
CA VAL A 62 1.95 1.36 11.28
C VAL A 62 3.35 1.86 11.64
N PHE A 63 3.46 3.15 11.94
CA PHE A 63 4.72 3.84 12.14
C PHE A 63 4.69 4.63 13.44
N ALA A 64 5.84 4.75 14.10
CA ALA A 64 6.04 5.74 15.16
C ALA A 64 6.06 7.15 14.54
N ALA A 65 5.98 8.18 15.40
CA ALA A 65 6.18 9.56 14.98
C ALA A 65 7.50 9.70 14.18
N ASP A 66 7.42 10.32 13.01
CA ASP A 66 8.54 10.58 12.09
C ASP A 66 9.33 9.33 11.64
N GLY A 67 8.81 8.12 11.88
CA GLY A 67 9.50 6.87 11.55
C GLY A 67 9.56 6.61 10.04
N THR A 68 10.73 6.20 9.54
CA THR A 68 10.92 5.78 8.13
C THR A 68 10.81 4.26 7.94
N SER A 69 10.70 3.49 9.01
CA SER A 69 10.45 2.05 9.00
C SER A 69 9.18 1.72 9.78
N ALA A 70 8.41 0.77 9.26
CA ALA A 70 7.18 0.33 9.91
C ALA A 70 7.51 -0.46 11.18
N LEU A 71 6.74 -0.20 12.24
CA LEU A 71 6.76 -1.00 13.47
C LEU A 71 6.13 -2.38 13.22
N SER A 72 5.06 -2.40 12.43
CA SER A 72 4.41 -3.59 11.91
C SER A 72 3.81 -3.28 10.54
N SER A 73 3.77 -4.26 9.64
CA SER A 73 3.28 -4.07 8.28
C SER A 73 2.84 -5.37 7.64
N VAL A 74 1.90 -5.27 6.70
CA VAL A 74 1.56 -6.32 5.74
C VAL A 74 1.95 -5.88 4.33
N ASN A 75 2.39 -6.84 3.51
CA ASN A 75 2.63 -6.59 2.10
C ASN A 75 1.30 -6.47 1.37
N VAL A 76 1.19 -5.47 0.52
CA VAL A 76 0.08 -5.32 -0.42
C VAL A 76 0.41 -6.18 -1.63
N LEU A 77 -0.53 -7.06 -1.98
CA LEU A 77 -0.46 -7.83 -3.22
C LEU A 77 -1.23 -7.09 -4.31
N LYS A 78 -0.76 -7.20 -5.55
CA LYS A 78 -1.48 -6.66 -6.69
C LYS A 78 -2.86 -7.35 -6.77
N PRO A 79 -3.97 -6.60 -6.67
CA PRO A 79 -5.30 -7.19 -6.79
C PRO A 79 -5.57 -7.63 -8.22
N ALA A 80 -6.55 -8.51 -8.42
CA ALA A 80 -7.11 -8.73 -9.75
C ALA A 80 -7.84 -7.47 -10.23
N ASP A 81 -7.99 -7.30 -11.55
CA ASP A 81 -8.59 -6.10 -12.12
C ASP A 81 -9.99 -5.83 -11.55
N GLY A 82 -10.19 -4.62 -11.02
CA GLY A 82 -11.45 -4.17 -10.42
C GLY A 82 -11.70 -4.67 -8.98
N GLU A 83 -10.79 -5.43 -8.38
CA GLU A 83 -10.89 -5.85 -6.99
C GLU A 83 -10.30 -4.82 -6.01
N LYS A 84 -10.94 -4.69 -4.85
CA LYS A 84 -10.44 -3.89 -3.73
C LYS A 84 -9.53 -4.73 -2.85
N VAL A 85 -8.52 -4.10 -2.28
CA VAL A 85 -7.61 -4.72 -1.31
C VAL A 85 -8.12 -4.45 0.11
N GLN A 86 -8.32 -5.50 0.89
CA GLN A 86 -8.63 -5.40 2.32
C GLN A 86 -7.38 -5.77 3.12
N LEU A 87 -6.99 -4.90 4.05
CA LEU A 87 -5.76 -5.04 4.82
C LEU A 87 -6.06 -4.84 6.31
N SER A 88 -5.36 -5.58 7.15
CA SER A 88 -5.41 -5.40 8.61
C SER A 88 -4.04 -5.60 9.24
N ILE A 89 -3.81 -4.89 10.33
CA ILE A 89 -2.69 -5.10 11.24
C ILE A 89 -3.29 -5.28 12.63
N ASP A 90 -3.13 -6.46 13.21
CA ASP A 90 -3.56 -6.75 14.57
C ASP A 90 -2.44 -6.45 15.56
N ASN A 91 -2.80 -6.23 16.83
CA ASN A 91 -1.87 -5.93 17.91
C ASN A 91 -0.96 -4.73 17.59
N VAL A 92 -1.56 -3.62 17.16
CA VAL A 92 -0.85 -2.37 16.84
C VAL A 92 -0.08 -1.89 18.08
N PRO A 93 1.24 -1.65 17.98
CA PRO A 93 2.04 -1.19 19.12
C PRO A 93 1.57 0.16 19.65
N ASP A 94 1.64 0.40 20.96
CA ASP A 94 1.19 1.64 21.61
C ASP A 94 1.93 2.88 21.10
N GLU A 95 3.19 2.73 20.71
CA GLU A 95 4.02 3.80 20.15
C GLU A 95 3.66 4.17 18.69
N ALA A 96 2.78 3.42 18.02
CA ALA A 96 2.34 3.79 16.68
C ALA A 96 1.54 5.10 16.70
N ARG A 97 1.78 5.97 15.71
CA ARG A 97 1.18 7.29 15.56
C ARG A 97 0.52 7.51 14.21
N SER A 98 0.90 6.72 13.21
CA SER A 98 0.30 6.82 11.89
C SER A 98 0.19 5.46 11.23
N VAL A 99 -0.83 5.32 10.38
CA VAL A 99 -0.96 4.24 9.41
C VAL A 99 -0.57 4.79 8.06
N ARG A 100 0.24 4.06 7.29
CA ARG A 100 0.67 4.48 5.96
C ARG A 100 0.55 3.38 4.92
N PHE A 101 0.18 3.79 3.72
CA PHE A 101 0.26 2.99 2.50
C PHE A 101 1.47 3.48 1.70
N SER A 102 2.55 2.69 1.68
CA SER A 102 3.88 3.18 1.30
C SER A 102 4.65 2.20 0.43
N LEU A 103 5.50 2.73 -0.45
CA LEU A 103 6.60 1.98 -1.05
C LEU A 103 7.76 1.91 -0.07
N ILE A 104 8.37 0.73 0.04
CA ILE A 104 9.63 0.53 0.76
C ILE A 104 10.70 -0.06 -0.16
N ASN A 105 11.96 0.25 0.15
CA ASN A 105 13.11 -0.39 -0.48
C ASN A 105 13.47 -1.72 0.21
N SER A 106 14.48 -2.43 -0.32
CA SER A 106 14.99 -3.68 0.24
C SER A 106 15.53 -3.57 1.67
N GLY A 107 15.87 -2.35 2.12
CA GLY A 107 16.24 -2.03 3.51
C GLY A 107 15.05 -1.71 4.41
N ARG A 108 13.81 -1.91 3.95
CA ARG A 108 12.56 -1.59 4.65
C ARG A 108 12.45 -0.13 5.08
N GLN A 109 13.08 0.76 4.32
CA GLN A 109 12.88 2.21 4.47
C GLN A 109 11.78 2.66 3.50
N VAL A 110 10.87 3.49 4.00
CA VAL A 110 9.87 4.18 3.17
C VAL A 110 10.57 5.08 2.17
N VAL A 111 10.15 4.97 0.92
CA VAL A 111 10.65 5.79 -0.19
C VAL A 111 9.57 6.64 -0.85
N HIS A 112 8.30 6.26 -0.68
CA HIS A 112 7.13 7.06 -1.08
C HIS A 112 5.93 6.65 -0.21
N THR A 113 5.07 7.61 0.13
CA THR A 113 3.82 7.37 0.87
C THR A 113 2.67 7.92 0.05
N PHE A 114 1.70 7.06 -0.26
CA PHE A 114 0.50 7.41 -1.02
C PHE A 114 -0.66 7.85 -0.12
N PHE A 115 -0.69 7.32 1.10
CA PHE A 115 -1.74 7.61 2.05
C PHE A 115 -1.18 7.54 3.47
N GLU A 116 -1.61 8.48 4.29
CA GLU A 116 -1.30 8.54 5.71
C GLU A 116 -2.57 8.88 6.51
N TYR A 117 -2.74 8.20 7.63
CA TYR A 117 -3.80 8.43 8.59
C TYR A 117 -3.22 8.49 9.99
N ASP A 118 -3.49 9.56 10.71
CA ASP A 118 -3.04 9.74 12.08
C ASP A 118 -3.84 8.85 13.04
N LEU A 119 -3.14 8.17 13.93
CA LEU A 119 -3.74 7.35 14.98
C LEU A 119 -3.81 8.15 16.28
N ASP A 120 -4.94 8.02 16.98
CA ASP A 120 -5.09 8.56 18.33
C ASP A 120 -4.16 7.84 19.32
N ASP A 121 -3.55 8.63 20.20
CA ASP A 121 -2.60 8.18 21.23
C ASP A 121 -3.23 7.29 22.29
N ASP A 122 -4.52 7.52 22.59
CA ASP A 122 -5.28 6.85 23.64
C ASP A 122 -6.24 5.79 23.07
N ARG A 123 -5.94 5.27 21.87
CA ARG A 123 -6.75 4.23 21.22
C ARG A 123 -6.96 3.03 22.15
N THR A 124 -8.23 2.74 22.42
CA THR A 124 -8.65 1.56 23.21
C THR A 124 -9.50 0.57 22.40
N SER A 125 -9.73 0.86 21.13
CA SER A 125 -10.59 0.07 20.24
C SER A 125 -9.99 0.01 18.84
N ASP A 126 -10.42 -0.98 18.06
CA ASP A 126 -10.06 -1.13 16.65
C ASP A 126 -10.34 0.15 15.86
N VAL A 127 -9.50 0.40 14.86
CA VAL A 127 -9.55 1.55 13.96
C VAL A 127 -9.90 1.05 12.56
N ASP A 128 -11.11 1.37 12.10
CA ASP A 128 -11.54 1.13 10.73
C ASP A 128 -11.32 2.40 9.90
N LEU A 129 -10.40 2.33 8.94
CA LEU A 129 -10.10 3.42 8.03
C LEU A 129 -11.25 3.61 7.02
N PRO A 130 -11.49 4.85 6.54
CA PRO A 130 -12.40 5.06 5.43
C PRO A 130 -11.92 4.29 4.18
N ALA A 131 -12.84 4.03 3.25
CA ALA A 131 -12.45 3.49 1.95
C ALA A 131 -11.66 4.55 1.16
N VAL A 132 -10.48 4.19 0.66
CA VAL A 132 -9.55 5.12 0.00
C VAL A 132 -9.17 4.60 -1.38
N GLN A 133 -9.10 5.50 -2.36
CA GLN A 133 -8.47 5.22 -3.65
C GLN A 133 -6.99 5.62 -3.57
N ILE A 134 -6.12 4.71 -3.97
CA ILE A 134 -4.67 4.92 -4.01
C ILE A 134 -4.26 4.96 -5.47
N ASP A 135 -3.75 6.10 -5.91
CA ASP A 135 -3.22 6.23 -7.27
C ASP A 135 -1.72 5.89 -7.30
N LEU A 136 -1.38 4.78 -7.96
CA LEU A 136 0.01 4.37 -8.06
C LEU A 136 0.83 5.22 -9.05
N LEU A 137 0.19 6.12 -9.79
CA LEU A 137 0.78 6.98 -10.82
C LEU A 137 0.80 8.47 -10.41
N GLU A 138 0.92 8.77 -9.12
CA GLU A 138 1.15 10.14 -8.63
C GLU A 138 2.45 10.73 -9.21
N TYR A 139 2.40 11.99 -9.65
CA TYR A 139 3.60 12.65 -10.19
C TYR A 139 4.69 12.82 -9.13
N ASP A 140 4.30 12.99 -7.87
CA ASP A 140 5.20 13.07 -6.72
C ASP A 140 6.05 11.79 -6.56
N ARG A 141 5.48 10.62 -6.91
CA ARG A 141 6.25 9.36 -6.99
C ARG A 141 7.36 9.46 -8.03
N ILE A 142 7.12 10.05 -9.20
CA ILE A 142 8.16 10.26 -10.23
C ILE A 142 9.22 11.24 -9.73
N GLN A 143 8.80 12.34 -9.10
CA GLN A 143 9.71 13.33 -8.54
C GLN A 143 10.70 12.70 -7.55
N ARG A 144 10.21 11.86 -6.63
CA ARG A 144 11.03 11.17 -5.63
C ARG A 144 11.81 10.01 -6.22
N MET A 145 11.13 9.10 -6.91
CA MET A 145 11.67 7.80 -7.29
C MET A 145 12.49 7.80 -8.57
N VAL A 146 12.38 8.86 -9.37
CA VAL A 146 13.20 9.04 -10.55
C VAL A 146 14.18 10.18 -10.33
N PHE A 147 13.69 11.42 -10.23
CA PHE A 147 14.56 12.60 -10.33
C PHE A 147 15.47 12.79 -9.10
N GLN A 148 14.93 12.57 -7.90
CA GLN A 148 15.72 12.65 -6.66
C GLN A 148 16.55 11.38 -6.45
N GLN A 149 15.92 10.21 -6.55
CA GLN A 149 16.55 8.90 -6.33
C GLN A 149 17.80 8.66 -7.21
N TYR A 150 17.73 9.03 -8.50
CA TYR A 150 18.88 8.90 -9.42
C TYR A 150 19.69 10.20 -9.56
N ASN A 151 19.46 11.15 -8.65
CA ASN A 151 20.21 12.40 -8.52
C ASN A 151 20.24 13.24 -9.82
N CYS A 152 19.20 13.16 -10.64
CA CYS A 152 19.06 13.98 -11.85
C CYS A 152 19.06 15.48 -11.50
N ILE A 153 18.53 15.82 -10.33
CA ILE A 153 18.47 17.19 -9.82
C ILE A 153 19.84 17.85 -9.68
N SER A 154 20.92 17.08 -9.44
CA SER A 154 22.26 17.67 -9.27
C SER A 154 22.73 18.46 -10.50
N CYS A 155 22.32 18.05 -11.69
CA CYS A 155 22.63 18.73 -12.96
C CYS A 155 21.44 19.58 -13.47
N HIS A 156 20.22 19.21 -13.11
CA HIS A 156 18.99 19.84 -13.58
C HIS A 156 18.31 20.66 -12.48
N GLN A 157 19.01 21.63 -11.92
CA GLN A 157 18.50 22.53 -10.87
C GLN A 157 18.95 23.98 -11.07
N GLY A 158 18.45 24.87 -10.21
CA GLY A 158 18.78 26.29 -10.23
C GLY A 158 17.98 27.05 -11.27
N THR A 159 18.53 28.16 -11.79
CA THR A 159 17.86 28.97 -12.82
C THR A 159 18.20 28.56 -14.25
N SER A 160 19.23 27.74 -14.43
CA SER A 160 19.78 27.35 -15.72
C SER A 160 20.37 25.93 -15.67
N GLY A 161 19.58 24.96 -15.21
CA GLY A 161 19.97 23.55 -15.21
C GLY A 161 20.38 23.05 -16.60
N ALA A 162 21.10 21.93 -16.66
CA ALA A 162 21.62 21.39 -17.92
C ALA A 162 20.52 21.26 -18.98
N GLY A 163 20.80 21.71 -20.21
CA GLY A 163 19.83 21.75 -21.30
C GLY A 163 18.65 22.70 -21.07
N GLY A 164 18.73 23.61 -20.08
CA GLY A 164 17.64 24.48 -19.65
C GLY A 164 16.51 23.74 -18.93
N LEU A 165 16.79 22.54 -18.40
CA LEU A 165 15.82 21.69 -17.73
C LEU A 165 16.02 21.75 -16.22
N LEU A 166 14.92 21.98 -15.50
CA LEU A 166 14.83 21.93 -14.05
C LEU A 166 13.99 20.71 -13.66
N LEU A 167 14.53 19.84 -12.82
CA LEU A 167 13.89 18.62 -12.31
C LEU A 167 13.66 18.67 -10.80
N THR A 168 13.86 19.84 -10.18
CA THR A 168 13.55 20.09 -8.77
C THR A 168 12.05 20.08 -8.54
N GLU A 169 11.67 19.74 -7.31
CA GLU A 169 10.28 19.78 -6.87
C GLU A 169 9.69 21.18 -7.09
N GLY A 170 8.45 21.23 -7.59
CA GLY A 170 7.77 22.47 -7.97
C GLY A 170 8.12 23.00 -9.35
N ASP A 171 9.23 22.58 -9.98
CA ASP A 171 9.67 23.01 -11.33
C ASP A 171 9.59 21.91 -12.40
N SER A 172 9.81 20.65 -11.99
CA SER A 172 9.98 19.51 -12.89
C SER A 172 8.86 19.34 -13.91
N TYR A 173 7.61 19.33 -13.47
CA TYR A 173 6.46 19.12 -14.34
C TYR A 173 6.39 20.15 -15.47
N ARG A 174 6.39 21.44 -15.10
CA ARG A 174 6.33 22.57 -16.07
C ARG A 174 7.54 22.64 -16.99
N SER A 175 8.67 22.07 -16.57
CA SER A 175 9.90 22.06 -17.35
C SER A 175 9.96 20.89 -18.33
N LEU A 176 9.08 19.88 -18.19
CA LEU A 176 9.06 18.68 -19.01
C LEU A 176 7.91 18.69 -20.01
N VAL A 177 6.69 18.84 -19.53
CA VAL A 177 5.48 18.51 -20.30
C VAL A 177 5.23 19.56 -21.38
N GLY A 178 5.26 19.15 -22.65
CA GLY A 178 5.06 20.00 -23.82
C GLY A 178 6.18 21.03 -24.08
N VAL A 179 7.29 20.95 -23.34
CA VAL A 179 8.41 21.92 -23.47
C VAL A 179 9.37 21.45 -24.55
N PRO A 180 9.77 22.31 -25.51
CA PRO A 180 10.77 21.95 -26.53
C PRO A 180 12.09 21.46 -25.92
N ALA A 181 12.67 20.41 -26.50
CA ALA A 181 14.01 19.97 -26.12
C ALA A 181 15.09 20.86 -26.78
N THR A 182 16.23 21.01 -26.12
CA THR A 182 17.37 21.79 -26.63
C THR A 182 18.17 21.02 -27.69
N HIS A 183 18.11 19.68 -27.67
CA HIS A 183 18.95 18.79 -28.49
C HIS A 183 18.14 17.82 -29.35
N SER A 184 16.86 18.09 -29.56
CA SER A 184 15.96 17.24 -30.36
C SER A 184 14.81 18.09 -30.92
N ASP A 185 14.23 17.63 -32.03
CA ASP A 185 13.00 18.20 -32.58
C ASP A 185 11.75 17.73 -31.80
N LYS A 186 11.89 16.70 -30.96
CA LYS A 186 10.86 16.26 -30.02
C LYS A 186 10.75 17.24 -28.83
N PRO A 187 9.58 17.38 -28.20
CA PRO A 187 9.52 17.98 -26.88
C PRO A 187 10.20 17.07 -25.85
N ARG A 188 10.54 17.63 -24.69
CA ARG A 188 11.08 16.88 -23.56
C ARG A 188 10.13 15.75 -23.17
N VAL A 189 8.84 16.05 -23.06
CA VAL A 189 7.77 15.07 -22.89
C VAL A 189 6.58 15.48 -23.76
N GLU A 190 6.14 14.58 -24.64
CA GLU A 190 4.90 14.70 -25.42
C GLU A 190 3.79 13.90 -24.71
N PRO A 191 2.72 14.54 -24.19
CA PRO A 191 1.61 13.83 -23.57
C PRO A 191 1.01 12.77 -24.51
N SER A 192 0.73 11.59 -23.96
CA SER A 192 0.16 10.44 -24.68
C SER A 192 1.04 9.86 -25.79
N ASP A 193 2.28 10.33 -25.96
CA ASP A 193 3.24 9.79 -26.92
C ASP A 193 4.62 9.53 -26.27
N PRO A 194 4.80 8.34 -25.64
CA PRO A 194 6.09 7.94 -25.09
C PRO A 194 7.21 7.93 -26.13
N ASP A 195 6.94 7.48 -27.35
CA ASP A 195 7.96 7.36 -28.39
C ASP A 195 8.32 8.73 -29.00
N GLY A 196 7.39 9.68 -28.96
CA GLY A 196 7.60 11.10 -29.27
C GLY A 196 8.27 11.91 -28.16
N SER A 197 8.58 11.32 -27.00
CA SER A 197 9.13 12.03 -25.84
C SER A 197 10.66 11.91 -25.73
N PHE A 198 11.37 13.04 -25.84
CA PHE A 198 12.83 13.04 -25.79
C PHE A 198 13.41 12.56 -24.45
N LEU A 199 12.67 12.72 -23.34
CA LEU A 199 13.07 12.19 -22.03
C LEU A 199 13.38 10.69 -22.09
N LEU A 200 12.53 9.90 -22.77
CA LEU A 200 12.74 8.46 -22.89
C LEU A 200 13.90 8.12 -23.84
N ASP A 201 14.11 8.90 -24.90
CA ASP A 201 15.30 8.75 -25.76
C ASP A 201 16.58 8.95 -24.94
N VAL A 202 16.65 10.01 -24.12
CA VAL A 202 17.82 10.33 -23.28
C VAL A 202 18.13 9.19 -22.31
N LEU A 203 17.11 8.59 -21.70
CA LEU A 203 17.28 7.55 -20.69
C LEU A 203 17.59 6.16 -21.30
N THR A 204 17.26 5.91 -22.56
CA THR A 204 17.28 4.55 -23.14
C THR A 204 18.09 4.39 -24.43
N ALA A 205 18.39 5.47 -25.15
CA ALA A 205 19.14 5.44 -26.40
C ALA A 205 20.54 6.05 -26.25
N GLU A 206 21.54 5.29 -26.68
CA GLU A 206 22.91 5.78 -26.76
C GLU A 206 23.02 6.96 -27.75
N GLY A 207 23.78 7.98 -27.38
CA GLY A 207 24.03 9.15 -28.24
C GLY A 207 22.87 10.14 -28.37
N ALA A 208 21.75 9.95 -27.65
CA ALA A 208 20.66 10.94 -27.61
C ALA A 208 21.14 12.32 -27.13
N VAL A 209 22.13 12.33 -26.23
CA VAL A 209 22.87 13.52 -25.79
C VAL A 209 24.35 13.15 -25.59
N ALA A 210 25.22 14.16 -25.55
CA ALA A 210 26.67 13.95 -25.44
C ALA A 210 27.10 13.25 -24.14
N TYR A 211 26.44 13.56 -23.01
CA TYR A 211 26.63 12.83 -21.76
C TYR A 211 25.62 11.69 -21.69
N PRO A 212 26.05 10.41 -21.69
CA PRO A 212 25.13 9.29 -21.70
C PRO A 212 24.36 9.23 -20.38
N HIS A 213 23.02 9.21 -20.48
CA HIS A 213 22.14 8.98 -19.33
C HIS A 213 21.64 7.53 -19.27
N THR A 214 21.95 6.74 -20.29
CA THR A 214 21.70 5.30 -20.32
C THR A 214 22.31 4.64 -19.10
N GLY A 215 21.51 3.85 -18.38
CA GLY A 215 21.94 3.16 -17.16
C GLY A 215 22.00 4.01 -15.89
N LEU A 216 21.69 5.32 -15.93
CA LEU A 216 21.55 6.12 -14.70
C LEU A 216 20.31 5.70 -13.89
N VAL A 217 19.19 5.51 -14.58
CA VAL A 217 17.98 4.91 -13.99
C VAL A 217 18.15 3.39 -14.06
N THR A 218 18.51 2.78 -12.94
CA THR A 218 18.93 1.37 -12.89
C THR A 218 17.78 0.38 -12.74
N ARG A 219 16.62 0.83 -12.27
CA ARG A 219 15.41 -0.01 -12.17
C ARG A 219 14.55 0.16 -13.41
N SER A 220 14.18 -0.96 -14.03
CA SER A 220 13.30 -0.95 -15.19
C SER A 220 11.89 -0.47 -14.84
N GLU A 221 11.43 -0.71 -13.61
CA GLU A 221 10.11 -0.23 -13.17
C GLU A 221 10.02 1.30 -13.08
N ASP A 222 11.13 1.99 -12.81
CA ASP A 222 11.17 3.47 -12.73
C ASP A 222 11.15 4.09 -14.15
N ILE A 223 11.77 3.43 -15.14
CA ILE A 223 11.62 3.79 -16.56
C ILE A 223 10.18 3.50 -17.02
N ASN A 224 9.61 2.37 -16.61
CA ASN A 224 8.23 2.01 -16.93
C ASN A 224 7.22 2.99 -16.32
N LEU A 225 7.48 3.46 -15.09
CA LEU A 225 6.67 4.49 -14.44
C LEU A 225 6.60 5.77 -15.29
N LEU A 226 7.73 6.26 -15.79
CA LEU A 226 7.76 7.39 -16.72
C LEU A 226 6.98 7.10 -18.01
N ARG A 227 7.19 5.92 -18.61
CA ARG A 227 6.51 5.54 -19.84
C ARG A 227 4.99 5.54 -19.69
N VAL A 228 4.47 4.90 -18.64
CA VAL A 228 3.02 4.84 -18.39
C VAL A 228 2.48 6.23 -18.01
N TRP A 229 3.23 7.02 -17.25
CA TRP A 229 2.84 8.41 -16.95
C TRP A 229 2.67 9.24 -18.22
N ILE A 230 3.60 9.12 -19.18
CA ILE A 230 3.50 9.79 -20.48
C ILE A 230 2.30 9.26 -21.26
N GLU A 231 2.15 7.93 -21.36
CA GLU A 231 1.05 7.27 -22.07
C GLU A 231 -0.32 7.74 -21.56
N LYS A 232 -0.47 7.93 -20.25
CA LYS A 232 -1.69 8.43 -19.59
C LYS A 232 -1.92 9.93 -19.73
N GLY A 233 -1.11 10.63 -20.53
CA GLY A 233 -1.26 12.06 -20.78
C GLY A 233 -0.63 12.95 -19.71
N CYS A 234 0.36 12.43 -18.97
CA CYS A 234 1.12 13.17 -17.97
C CYS A 234 0.26 13.76 -16.84
N PRO A 235 -0.54 12.96 -16.09
CA PRO A 235 -1.33 13.49 -14.99
C PRO A 235 -0.44 14.12 -13.90
N GLN A 236 -0.98 15.14 -13.22
CA GLN A 236 -0.38 15.83 -12.07
C GLN A 236 -1.35 15.77 -10.87
N ASN A 237 -1.83 14.56 -10.65
CA ASN A 237 -2.64 14.05 -9.55
C ASN A 237 -1.88 14.08 -8.23
#